data_AF-A0A4S2CWQ6-F1
#
_entry.id   AF-A0A4S2CWQ6-F1
#
_cell.length_a   1.000
_cell.length_b   1.000
_cell.length_c   1.000
_cell.angle_alpha   90.00
_cell.angle_beta   90.00
_cell.angle_gamma   90.00
#
_symmetry.space_group_name_H-M   'P 1'
#
loop_
_entity.id
_entity.type
_entity.pdbx_description
1 polymer ?
#
loop_
_entity_poly.entity_id
_entity_poly.type
_entity_poly.pdbx_seq_one_letter_code
_entity_poly.pdbx_strand_id
1 'polypeptide(L)'
;KVGQKTFIIVGQSTLNFPYYSIVITNYIKTGKPEIENNGNFDNSWTERAFIGLMETSDPASNIWEDKGYVVCSASDKGMTDYGRSSTGDWNAYFKINAIDPTYIITTNNEHWLIYGSWHSGIAALQLNPEDGKPLNALGKPWNITGDDNSGYGKIIAKRGSSRWQASEGPEIIYRNGYYYLFLAYGTLSVEYNTRVCRSANIDGPYVDIDGNSAMGNSELYPILTAPYKFNNSYGWVGISHCGIFDDGEDNWYYASQGRFPVNVGGNEYSNAIMMGHVRSIRWDANGWPLVMPERYGAVPQVPITEAEIAGDWEHLALTTNTGNQKTSETMTYDLSTHKITSGSWKSATWTFDEATQTITTSTGVVLYLQREVDWETTPRTHTIVYAAHGTQKTYWGKKIH
;
A
#
# COMPACT_ATOMS: atom_id res chain seq x y z
N LYS A 1 1.29 2.22 20.81
CA LYS A 1 1.23 1.76 19.40
C LYS A 1 -0.10 2.24 18.84
N VAL A 2 -0.07 3.14 17.85
CA VAL A 2 -1.28 3.66 17.19
C VAL A 2 -1.79 2.53 16.30
N GLY A 3 -2.88 1.86 16.68
CA GLY A 3 -3.61 1.04 15.74
C GLY A 3 -4.20 1.99 14.70
N GLN A 4 -3.75 1.90 13.45
CA GLN A 4 -4.44 2.55 12.36
C GLN A 4 -5.81 1.88 12.24
N LYS A 5 -6.88 2.67 12.42
CA LYS A 5 -8.22 2.22 12.07
C LYS A 5 -8.38 2.42 10.57
N THR A 6 -8.24 1.36 9.80
CA THR A 6 -8.69 1.34 8.41
C THR A 6 -10.22 1.33 8.42
N PHE A 7 -10.85 2.31 7.78
CA PHE A 7 -12.29 2.32 7.52
C PHE A 7 -12.48 2.13 6.03
N ILE A 8 -13.28 1.14 5.64
CA ILE A 8 -13.63 0.93 4.23
C ILE A 8 -15.13 1.05 4.12
N ILE A 9 -15.57 2.01 3.33
CA ILE A 9 -16.97 2.28 3.08
C ILE A 9 -17.27 1.65 1.73
N VAL A 10 -17.95 0.51 1.71
CA VAL A 10 -18.57 0.02 0.48
C VAL A 10 -20.06 0.22 0.58
N GLY A 11 -20.55 1.13 -0.26
CA GLY A 11 -21.96 1.41 -0.42
C GLY A 11 -22.55 0.57 -1.55
N GLN A 12 -23.50 -0.28 -1.24
CA GLN A 12 -24.63 -0.54 -2.12
C GLN A 12 -25.91 -0.29 -1.32
N SER A 13 -26.77 0.59 -1.83
CA SER A 13 -28.14 0.87 -1.34
C SER A 13 -28.32 0.92 0.19
N THR A 14 -28.35 2.14 0.71
CA THR A 14 -28.76 2.53 2.08
C THR A 14 -27.89 2.08 3.26
N LEU A 15 -26.92 1.16 3.13
CA LEU A 15 -26.08 0.70 4.25
C LEU A 15 -24.60 0.57 3.87
N ASN A 16 -23.71 0.93 4.78
CA ASN A 16 -22.25 0.86 4.62
C ASN A 16 -21.64 -0.08 5.67
N PHE A 17 -20.76 -0.98 5.24
CA PHE A 17 -20.15 -2.02 6.07
C PHE A 17 -18.65 -1.79 6.33
N PRO A 18 -18.23 -0.91 7.25
CA PRO A 18 -16.83 -0.86 7.64
C PRO A 18 -16.43 -2.01 8.56
N TYR A 19 -15.35 -2.68 8.16
CA TYR A 19 -14.62 -3.59 9.01
C TYR A 19 -13.61 -2.81 9.85
N TYR A 20 -13.46 -3.19 11.11
CA TYR A 20 -12.50 -2.57 12.03
C TYR A 20 -11.68 -3.64 12.73
N SER A 21 -10.48 -3.28 13.18
CA SER A 21 -9.59 -4.19 13.89
C SER A 21 -9.42 -3.80 15.35
N ILE A 22 -9.39 -4.81 16.23
CA ILE A 22 -9.02 -4.68 17.64
C ILE A 22 -7.87 -5.64 17.93
N VAL A 23 -6.81 -5.15 18.58
CA VAL A 23 -5.68 -5.97 19.00
C VAL A 23 -5.63 -6.02 20.52
N ILE A 24 -5.72 -7.23 21.08
CA ILE A 24 -5.56 -7.49 22.51
C ILE A 24 -4.09 -7.82 22.78
N THR A 25 -3.40 -6.96 23.52
CA THR A 25 -1.98 -7.10 23.83
C THR A 25 -1.69 -7.91 25.09
N ASN A 26 -2.72 -8.47 25.72
CA ASN A 26 -2.57 -9.27 26.92
C ASN A 26 -1.80 -10.57 26.62
N TYR A 27 -1.03 -11.04 27.61
CA TYR A 27 -0.38 -12.34 27.54
C TYR A 27 -1.43 -13.46 27.52
N ILE A 28 -1.30 -14.42 26.60
CA ILE A 28 -2.28 -15.48 26.42
C ILE A 28 -2.40 -16.37 27.67
N LYS A 29 -1.29 -16.63 28.37
CA LYS A 29 -1.28 -17.53 29.53
C LYS A 29 -1.97 -16.91 30.75
N THR A 30 -1.63 -15.68 31.10
CA THR A 30 -2.12 -15.04 32.33
C THR A 30 -3.27 -14.07 32.13
N GLY A 31 -3.53 -13.65 30.89
CA GLY A 31 -4.52 -12.62 30.57
C GLY A 31 -4.12 -11.22 31.02
N LYS A 32 -2.90 -11.00 31.52
CA LYS A 32 -2.42 -9.70 32.00
C LYS A 32 -2.02 -8.78 30.84
N PRO A 33 -2.31 -7.47 30.88
CA PRO A 33 -1.87 -6.52 29.84
C PRO A 33 -0.33 -6.45 29.74
N GLU A 34 0.21 -6.33 28.53
CA GLU A 34 1.66 -6.19 28.32
C GLU A 34 2.25 -4.96 29.04
N ILE A 35 1.55 -3.83 28.98
CA ILE A 35 1.99 -2.52 29.49
C ILE A 35 1.97 -2.47 31.03
N GLU A 36 1.01 -3.15 31.66
CA GLU A 36 0.83 -3.13 33.12
C GLU A 36 1.69 -4.19 33.83
N ASN A 37 2.27 -5.14 33.09
CA ASN A 37 2.98 -6.26 33.69
C ASN A 37 4.43 -5.93 34.08
N ASN A 38 4.85 -4.65 34.04
CA ASN A 38 6.18 -4.20 34.49
C ASN A 38 7.37 -4.96 33.86
N GLY A 39 7.17 -5.55 32.67
CA GLY A 39 8.16 -6.41 32.01
C GLY A 39 8.20 -7.88 32.47
N ASN A 40 7.27 -8.34 33.33
CA ASN A 40 7.19 -9.74 33.79
C ASN A 40 6.62 -10.68 32.71
N PHE A 41 7.40 -10.87 31.67
CA PHE A 41 7.18 -11.85 30.62
C PHE A 41 6.76 -13.23 31.19
N ASP A 42 5.57 -13.73 30.82
CA ASP A 42 5.01 -14.98 31.40
C ASP A 42 5.28 -16.23 30.54
N ASN A 43 6.21 -16.10 29.59
CA ASN A 43 6.58 -17.08 28.57
C ASN A 43 5.50 -17.35 27.50
N SER A 44 4.51 -16.46 27.32
CA SER A 44 3.51 -16.58 26.26
C SER A 44 3.52 -15.45 25.22
N TRP A 45 2.94 -15.75 24.06
CA TRP A 45 2.60 -14.78 23.02
C TRP A 45 1.50 -13.81 23.48
N THR A 46 1.44 -12.66 22.81
CA THR A 46 0.46 -11.57 22.98
C THR A 46 -0.19 -11.25 21.62
N GLU A 47 -0.81 -10.08 21.47
CA GLU A 47 -1.24 -9.50 20.18
C GLU A 47 -2.28 -10.36 19.43
N ARG A 48 -3.31 -10.85 20.15
CA ARG A 48 -4.44 -11.51 19.50
C ARG A 48 -5.36 -10.46 18.89
N ALA A 49 -5.52 -10.51 17.57
CA ALA A 49 -6.34 -9.56 16.84
C ALA A 49 -7.71 -10.13 16.44
N PHE A 50 -8.66 -9.22 16.23
CA PHE A 50 -10.03 -9.47 15.84
C PHE A 50 -10.44 -8.43 14.81
N ILE A 51 -11.12 -8.87 13.75
CA ILE A 51 -11.87 -8.01 12.84
C ILE A 51 -13.34 -8.11 13.23
N GLY A 52 -13.96 -6.96 13.46
CA GLY A 52 -15.41 -6.81 13.63
C GLY A 52 -16.02 -6.02 12.48
N LEU A 53 -17.35 -5.95 12.48
CA LEU A 53 -18.14 -5.23 11.49
C LEU A 53 -19.00 -4.18 12.19
N MET A 54 -19.02 -2.96 11.66
CA MET A 54 -20.04 -1.97 12.01
C MET A 54 -20.90 -1.67 10.79
N GLU A 55 -22.06 -1.07 11.02
CA GLU A 55 -23.01 -0.68 9.98
C GLU A 55 -23.50 0.76 10.22
N THR A 56 -23.69 1.51 9.15
CA THR A 56 -24.40 2.79 9.18
C THR A 56 -25.14 3.05 7.87
N SER A 57 -26.27 3.75 7.95
CA SER A 57 -26.96 4.26 6.77
C SER A 57 -26.38 5.57 6.24
N ASP A 58 -25.62 6.30 7.06
CA ASP A 58 -25.00 7.58 6.71
C ASP A 58 -23.64 7.72 7.40
N PRO A 59 -22.52 7.56 6.67
CA PRO A 59 -21.19 7.67 7.26
C PRO A 59 -20.88 9.08 7.77
N ALA A 60 -21.56 10.11 7.26
CA ALA A 60 -21.40 11.49 7.76
C ALA A 60 -22.06 11.69 9.14
N SER A 61 -23.06 10.88 9.48
CA SER A 61 -23.71 10.93 10.79
C SER A 61 -22.79 10.51 11.94
N ASN A 62 -21.78 9.68 11.65
CA ASN A 62 -20.93 9.02 12.62
C ASN A 62 -21.70 8.17 13.67
N ILE A 63 -22.91 7.73 13.33
CA ILE A 63 -23.71 6.80 14.12
C ILE A 63 -23.49 5.41 13.55
N TRP A 64 -22.83 4.55 14.32
CA TRP A 64 -22.44 3.21 13.92
C TRP A 64 -23.06 2.17 14.84
N GLU A 65 -23.67 1.14 14.26
CA GLU A 65 -24.13 -0.05 14.99
C GLU A 65 -23.04 -1.13 14.88
N ASP A 66 -22.59 -1.66 16.02
CA ASP A 66 -21.69 -2.81 16.04
C ASP A 66 -22.46 -4.10 15.69
N LYS A 67 -22.08 -4.74 14.59
CA LYS A 67 -22.61 -6.02 14.13
C LYS A 67 -21.77 -7.20 14.62
N GLY A 68 -20.73 -6.93 15.41
CA GLY A 68 -19.93 -7.91 16.12
C GLY A 68 -18.84 -8.58 15.30
N TYR A 69 -18.34 -9.68 15.85
CA TYR A 69 -17.20 -10.45 15.37
C TYR A 69 -17.34 -10.95 13.91
N VAL A 70 -16.24 -10.90 13.15
CA VAL A 70 -16.12 -11.47 11.79
C VAL A 70 -15.05 -12.56 11.80
N VAL A 71 -13.81 -12.22 12.15
CA VAL A 71 -12.67 -13.16 12.16
C VAL A 71 -11.63 -12.77 13.22
N CYS A 72 -10.78 -13.70 13.67
CA CYS A 72 -9.66 -13.43 14.58
C CYS A 72 -8.36 -14.05 14.09
N SER A 73 -7.25 -13.63 14.69
CA SER A 73 -5.96 -14.27 14.47
C SER A 73 -6.06 -15.75 14.80
N ALA A 74 -5.53 -16.59 13.91
CA ALA A 74 -5.66 -18.03 13.96
C ALA A 74 -4.29 -18.71 13.88
N SER A 75 -4.16 -19.86 14.54
CA SER A 75 -2.91 -20.62 14.64
C SER A 75 -3.05 -22.01 14.01
N ASP A 76 -2.00 -22.46 13.34
CA ASP A 76 -1.79 -23.86 12.96
C ASP A 76 -1.18 -24.71 14.09
N LYS A 77 -0.80 -24.07 15.21
CA LYS A 77 -0.31 -24.73 16.42
C LYS A 77 -1.49 -25.08 17.35
N GLY A 78 -1.25 -25.95 18.34
CA GLY A 78 -2.25 -26.33 19.32
C GLY A 78 -2.65 -25.19 20.24
N MET A 79 -3.85 -25.27 20.81
CA MET A 79 -4.46 -24.24 21.68
C MET A 79 -3.55 -23.78 22.83
N THR A 80 -2.65 -24.65 23.30
CA THR A 80 -1.74 -24.40 24.43
C THR A 80 -0.29 -24.11 24.00
N ASP A 81 0.01 -24.13 22.70
CA ASP A 81 1.37 -24.00 22.15
C ASP A 81 1.76 -22.53 21.89
N TYR A 82 1.18 -21.63 22.67
CA TYR A 82 1.43 -20.18 22.63
C TYR A 82 2.73 -19.78 23.35
N GLY A 83 3.56 -20.73 23.76
CA GLY A 83 4.82 -20.47 24.45
C GLY A 83 5.82 -19.75 23.55
N ARG A 84 6.60 -18.84 24.14
CA ARG A 84 7.81 -18.27 23.52
C ARG A 84 8.91 -18.11 24.56
N SER A 85 10.16 -18.15 24.12
CA SER A 85 11.33 -18.15 25.01
C SER A 85 11.69 -16.76 25.56
N SER A 86 11.36 -15.71 24.80
CA SER A 86 11.57 -14.31 25.17
C SER A 86 10.65 -13.40 24.35
N THR A 87 10.63 -12.11 24.66
CA THR A 87 9.95 -11.09 23.84
C THR A 87 10.64 -10.84 22.49
N GLY A 88 11.88 -11.33 22.30
CA GLY A 88 12.62 -11.27 21.03
C GLY A 88 12.45 -12.50 20.14
N ASP A 89 11.69 -13.50 20.57
CA ASP A 89 11.32 -14.64 19.73
C ASP A 89 10.19 -14.22 18.79
N TRP A 90 10.52 -14.03 17.51
CA TRP A 90 9.59 -13.56 16.47
C TRP A 90 8.90 -14.71 15.71
N ASN A 91 9.01 -15.96 16.18
CA ASN A 91 8.28 -17.09 15.61
C ASN A 91 6.84 -17.14 16.14
N ALA A 92 6.02 -16.20 15.63
CA ALA A 92 4.66 -15.92 16.09
C ALA A 92 3.82 -17.19 16.35
N TYR A 93 3.01 -17.19 17.41
CA TYR A 93 2.02 -18.25 17.65
C TYR A 93 0.94 -18.26 16.57
N PHE A 94 0.41 -17.09 16.20
CA PHE A 94 -0.59 -16.97 15.14
C PHE A 94 0.04 -17.14 13.75
N LYS A 95 -0.64 -17.90 12.90
CA LYS A 95 -0.32 -18.08 11.48
C LYS A 95 -0.85 -16.91 10.65
N ILE A 96 -2.09 -16.49 10.92
CA ILE A 96 -2.77 -15.38 10.26
C ILE A 96 -3.06 -14.33 11.33
N ASN A 97 -2.73 -13.07 11.04
CA ASN A 97 -3.03 -11.93 11.89
C ASN A 97 -4.30 -11.23 11.39
N ALA A 98 -5.35 -11.17 12.20
CA ALA A 98 -6.63 -10.57 11.78
C ALA A 98 -6.64 -9.06 12.02
N ILE A 99 -5.90 -8.33 11.20
CA ILE A 99 -5.96 -6.87 11.07
C ILE A 99 -5.93 -6.46 9.60
N ASP A 100 -6.02 -5.16 9.36
CA ASP A 100 -5.93 -4.53 8.04
C ASP A 100 -6.91 -5.11 7.00
N PRO A 101 -8.23 -5.12 7.29
CA PRO A 101 -9.21 -5.58 6.33
C PRO A 101 -9.30 -4.64 5.12
N THR A 102 -9.41 -5.24 3.93
CA THR A 102 -10.00 -4.65 2.72
C THR A 102 -11.15 -5.48 2.20
N TYR A 103 -12.17 -4.82 1.66
CA TYR A 103 -13.41 -5.46 1.24
C TYR A 103 -13.71 -5.15 -0.21
N ILE A 104 -14.15 -6.16 -0.96
CA ILE A 104 -14.52 -6.02 -2.37
C ILE A 104 -15.69 -6.92 -2.73
N ILE A 105 -16.53 -6.43 -3.64
CA ILE A 105 -17.55 -7.22 -4.33
C ILE A 105 -17.00 -7.57 -5.72
N THR A 106 -16.95 -8.86 -6.03
CA THR A 106 -16.46 -9.34 -7.33
C THR A 106 -17.48 -9.08 -8.43
N THR A 107 -17.04 -9.20 -9.69
CA THR A 107 -17.94 -9.14 -10.86
C THR A 107 -19.01 -10.24 -10.88
N ASN A 108 -18.82 -11.31 -10.10
CA ASN A 108 -19.78 -12.39 -9.90
C ASN A 108 -20.68 -12.17 -8.67
N ASN A 109 -20.67 -10.97 -8.08
CA ASN A 109 -21.45 -10.61 -6.89
C ASN A 109 -21.08 -11.42 -5.63
N GLU A 110 -19.83 -11.87 -5.53
CA GLU A 110 -19.29 -12.48 -4.32
C GLU A 110 -18.65 -11.41 -3.45
N HIS A 111 -18.86 -11.50 -2.14
CA HIS A 111 -18.32 -10.55 -1.19
C HIS A 111 -17.05 -11.14 -0.57
N TRP A 112 -15.97 -10.37 -0.52
CA TRP A 112 -14.68 -10.86 -0.03
C TRP A 112 -14.03 -9.87 0.93
N LEU A 113 -13.46 -10.42 2.00
CA LEU A 113 -12.58 -9.74 2.94
C LEU A 113 -11.14 -10.23 2.70
N ILE A 114 -10.27 -9.33 2.28
CA ILE A 114 -8.84 -9.59 2.18
C ILE A 114 -8.17 -8.92 3.39
N TYR A 115 -7.39 -9.65 4.16
CA TYR A 115 -6.84 -9.13 5.40
C TYR A 115 -5.51 -9.78 5.77
N GLY A 116 -4.74 -9.13 6.62
CA GLY A 116 -3.48 -9.68 7.10
C GLY A 116 -2.39 -8.64 7.26
N SER A 117 -1.46 -8.95 8.15
CA SER A 117 -0.31 -8.10 8.44
C SER A 117 0.77 -8.95 9.05
N TRP A 118 1.95 -8.97 8.42
CA TRP A 118 3.08 -9.83 8.74
C TRP A 118 2.68 -11.31 8.76
N HIS A 119 3.16 -12.07 9.75
CA HIS A 119 2.82 -13.47 9.97
C HIS A 119 2.99 -14.28 8.67
N SER A 120 2.02 -15.13 8.31
CA SER A 120 2.13 -15.94 7.10
C SER A 120 1.60 -15.21 5.85
N GLY A 121 1.30 -13.92 5.94
CA GLY A 121 0.86 -13.07 4.84
C GLY A 121 -0.62 -12.70 4.88
N ILE A 122 -1.19 -12.50 3.70
CA ILE A 122 -2.52 -11.94 3.45
C ILE A 122 -3.49 -13.07 3.10
N ALA A 123 -4.61 -13.13 3.81
CA ALA A 123 -5.67 -14.10 3.61
C ALA A 123 -6.86 -13.50 2.85
N ALA A 124 -7.47 -14.29 1.97
CA ALA A 124 -8.73 -14.01 1.29
C ALA A 124 -9.85 -14.86 1.91
N LEU A 125 -10.89 -14.20 2.40
CA LEU A 125 -12.04 -14.82 3.06
C LEU A 125 -13.33 -14.38 2.38
N GLN A 126 -14.08 -15.34 1.85
CA GLN A 126 -15.41 -15.06 1.29
C GLN A 126 -16.42 -14.78 2.40
N LEU A 127 -17.29 -13.82 2.16
CA LEU A 127 -18.32 -13.36 3.07
C LEU A 127 -19.72 -13.65 2.53
N ASN A 128 -20.67 -13.80 3.45
CA ASN A 128 -22.09 -13.80 3.14
C ASN A 128 -22.53 -12.35 2.82
N PRO A 129 -23.13 -12.11 1.65
CA PRO A 129 -23.59 -10.77 1.27
C PRO A 129 -24.71 -10.20 2.14
N GLU A 130 -25.48 -11.05 2.85
CA GLU A 130 -26.61 -10.62 3.67
C GLU A 130 -26.20 -9.98 5.00
N ASP A 131 -25.10 -10.43 5.59
CA ASP A 131 -24.71 -10.05 6.96
C ASP A 131 -23.24 -9.60 7.10
N GLY A 132 -22.44 -9.68 6.03
CA GLY A 132 -21.02 -9.32 6.02
C GLY A 132 -20.15 -10.24 6.88
N LYS A 133 -20.65 -11.43 7.25
CA LYS A 133 -19.92 -12.43 8.05
C LYS A 133 -19.25 -13.48 7.16
N PRO A 134 -18.32 -14.30 7.68
CA PRO A 134 -17.73 -15.38 6.88
C PRO A 134 -18.82 -16.27 6.28
N LEU A 135 -18.72 -16.54 4.97
CA LEU A 135 -19.72 -17.33 4.25
C LEU A 135 -19.90 -18.73 4.88
N ASN A 136 -18.79 -19.31 5.35
CA ASN A 136 -18.78 -20.59 6.04
C ASN A 136 -18.41 -20.39 7.51
N ALA A 137 -18.94 -21.27 8.37
CA ALA A 137 -18.60 -21.26 9.79
C ALA A 137 -17.09 -21.47 10.00
N LEU A 138 -16.48 -20.59 10.80
CA LEU A 138 -15.06 -20.70 11.15
C LEU A 138 -14.81 -21.92 12.03
N GLY A 139 -13.70 -22.63 11.77
CA GLY A 139 -13.19 -23.65 12.66
C GLY A 139 -12.70 -23.07 14.00
N LYS A 140 -12.04 -23.92 14.80
CA LYS A 140 -11.33 -23.45 16.00
C LYS A 140 -10.13 -22.58 15.57
N PRO A 141 -9.78 -21.50 16.28
CA PRO A 141 -8.65 -20.61 15.94
C PRO A 141 -7.27 -21.20 16.24
N TRP A 142 -7.17 -22.53 16.36
CA TRP A 142 -5.95 -23.29 16.61
C TRP A 142 -6.02 -24.61 15.85
N ASN A 143 -4.87 -25.21 15.57
CA ASN A 143 -4.74 -26.36 14.67
C ASN A 143 -5.40 -26.13 13.30
N ILE A 144 -5.43 -24.90 12.80
CA ILE A 144 -5.96 -24.62 11.47
C ILE A 144 -5.11 -25.32 10.40
N THR A 145 -5.77 -25.86 9.40
CA THR A 145 -5.15 -26.67 8.35
C THR A 145 -5.92 -26.52 7.04
N GLY A 146 -5.39 -27.06 5.95
CA GLY A 146 -5.96 -26.96 4.61
C GLY A 146 -5.65 -25.63 3.93
N ASP A 147 -6.04 -25.53 2.66
CA ASP A 147 -5.79 -24.35 1.83
C ASP A 147 -6.60 -23.13 2.29
N ASP A 148 -7.80 -23.35 2.80
CA ASP A 148 -8.70 -22.33 3.37
C ASP A 148 -8.40 -22.02 4.85
N ASN A 149 -7.38 -22.67 5.43
CA ASN A 149 -7.02 -22.58 6.84
C ASN A 149 -8.23 -22.81 7.77
N SER A 150 -9.04 -23.84 7.51
CA SER A 150 -10.20 -24.20 8.34
C SER A 150 -11.21 -23.06 8.47
N GLY A 151 -11.50 -22.41 7.34
CA GLY A 151 -12.41 -21.27 7.25
C GLY A 151 -11.78 -19.90 7.49
N TYR A 152 -10.51 -19.79 7.92
CA TYR A 152 -9.83 -18.50 8.16
C TYR A 152 -9.27 -17.86 6.87
N GLY A 153 -9.66 -18.35 5.71
CA GLY A 153 -9.29 -17.79 4.42
C GLY A 153 -8.01 -18.38 3.83
N LYS A 154 -7.90 -18.28 2.51
CA LYS A 154 -6.75 -18.75 1.74
C LYS A 154 -5.65 -17.69 1.72
N ILE A 155 -4.40 -18.06 1.99
CA ILE A 155 -3.28 -17.11 1.88
C ILE A 155 -2.99 -16.85 0.41
N ILE A 156 -3.14 -15.60 -0.03
CA ILE A 156 -3.01 -15.18 -1.44
C ILE A 156 -1.75 -14.34 -1.72
N ALA A 157 -1.10 -13.82 -0.68
CA ALA A 157 0.19 -13.14 -0.79
C ALA A 157 1.03 -13.33 0.48
N LYS A 158 2.34 -13.52 0.32
CA LYS A 158 3.32 -13.56 1.41
C LYS A 158 4.73 -13.23 0.91
N ARG A 159 5.49 -12.54 1.74
CA ARG A 159 6.90 -12.16 1.55
C ARG A 159 7.82 -13.07 2.35
N GLY A 160 7.99 -14.29 1.85
CA GLY A 160 8.95 -15.28 2.32
C GLY A 160 8.34 -16.45 3.08
N SER A 161 9.16 -17.14 3.88
CA SER A 161 8.74 -18.29 4.69
C SER A 161 8.64 -17.99 6.20
N SER A 162 9.17 -16.84 6.64
CA SER A 162 9.13 -16.42 8.04
C SER A 162 7.78 -15.81 8.41
N ARG A 163 7.37 -15.91 9.68
CA ARG A 163 6.26 -15.13 10.24
C ARG A 163 6.62 -13.67 10.52
N TRP A 164 7.90 -13.33 10.42
CA TRP A 164 8.41 -11.98 10.54
C TRP A 164 8.76 -11.42 9.16
N GLN A 165 7.74 -11.29 8.33
CA GLN A 165 7.83 -10.73 6.99
C GLN A 165 7.16 -9.36 6.95
N ALA A 166 7.89 -8.32 6.58
CA ALA A 166 7.33 -6.97 6.54
C ALA A 166 6.46 -6.79 5.28
N SER A 167 5.22 -7.28 5.35
CA SER A 167 4.15 -7.19 4.34
C SER A 167 2.80 -7.11 5.05
N GLU A 168 2.03 -6.05 4.82
CA GLU A 168 0.76 -5.77 5.50
C GLU A 168 -0.13 -4.82 4.69
N GLY A 169 -1.24 -4.34 5.29
CA GLY A 169 -2.07 -3.30 4.71
C GLY A 169 -2.58 -3.61 3.31
N PRO A 170 -3.22 -4.78 3.08
CA PRO A 170 -3.73 -5.12 1.77
C PRO A 170 -4.81 -4.13 1.36
N GLU A 171 -4.74 -3.70 0.10
CA GLU A 171 -5.82 -2.96 -0.55
C GLU A 171 -6.11 -3.60 -1.89
N ILE A 172 -7.39 -3.76 -2.24
CA ILE A 172 -7.79 -4.49 -3.43
C ILE A 172 -8.84 -3.73 -4.24
N ILE A 173 -8.60 -3.66 -5.54
CA ILE A 173 -9.56 -3.11 -6.52
C ILE A 173 -9.71 -4.05 -7.69
N TYR A 174 -10.81 -3.92 -8.43
CA TYR A 174 -11.00 -4.58 -9.72
C TYR A 174 -10.96 -3.53 -10.84
N ARG A 175 -10.14 -3.77 -11.86
CA ARG A 175 -10.07 -2.91 -13.06
C ARG A 175 -9.71 -3.73 -14.28
N ASN A 176 -10.47 -3.57 -15.37
CA ASN A 176 -10.17 -4.12 -16.70
C ASN A 176 -9.78 -5.61 -16.71
N GLY A 177 -10.55 -6.45 -16.01
CA GLY A 177 -10.34 -7.91 -16.01
C GLY A 177 -9.39 -8.44 -14.93
N TYR A 178 -8.82 -7.57 -14.10
CA TYR A 178 -7.88 -7.96 -13.06
C TYR A 178 -8.26 -7.39 -11.69
N TYR A 179 -8.02 -8.18 -10.66
CA TYR A 179 -7.91 -7.74 -9.28
C TYR A 179 -6.48 -7.29 -9.02
N TYR A 180 -6.28 -6.06 -8.57
CA TYR A 180 -4.97 -5.53 -8.17
C TYR A 180 -4.88 -5.55 -6.65
N LEU A 181 -3.90 -6.28 -6.12
CA LEU A 181 -3.59 -6.35 -4.70
C LEU A 181 -2.37 -5.46 -4.41
N PHE A 182 -2.63 -4.36 -3.70
CA PHE A 182 -1.63 -3.44 -3.19
C PHE A 182 -1.18 -3.89 -1.80
N LEU A 183 0.12 -3.81 -1.53
CA LEU A 183 0.72 -4.28 -0.29
C LEU A 183 1.72 -3.28 0.22
N ALA A 184 1.74 -3.11 1.52
CA ALA A 184 2.71 -2.28 2.20
C ALA A 184 3.89 -3.12 2.67
N TYR A 185 5.08 -2.84 2.14
CA TYR A 185 6.32 -3.55 2.48
C TYR A 185 7.21 -2.71 3.39
N GLY A 186 7.98 -3.38 4.25
CA GLY A 186 8.93 -2.73 5.17
C GLY A 186 8.28 -2.19 6.44
N THR A 187 9.08 -1.55 7.30
CA THR A 187 8.59 -0.99 8.56
C THR A 187 7.94 0.39 8.36
N LEU A 188 6.85 0.64 9.08
CA LEU A 188 6.00 1.83 8.91
C LEU A 188 6.72 3.18 9.10
N SER A 189 7.83 3.23 9.84
CA SER A 189 8.45 4.49 10.27
C SER A 189 9.26 5.14 9.17
N VAL A 190 10.08 4.35 8.47
CA VAL A 190 10.98 4.83 7.43
C VAL A 190 10.78 4.03 6.15
N GLU A 191 11.07 2.72 6.19
CA GLU A 191 11.21 1.84 5.03
C GLU A 191 9.94 1.59 4.22
N TYR A 192 8.80 2.05 4.71
CA TYR A 192 7.49 1.72 4.17
C TYR A 192 7.34 2.12 2.71
N ASN A 193 6.92 1.16 1.88
CA ASN A 193 6.82 1.30 0.44
C ASN A 193 5.66 0.46 -0.10
N THR A 194 4.99 0.95 -1.15
CA THR A 194 3.84 0.25 -1.75
C THR A 194 4.28 -0.64 -2.90
N ARG A 195 3.82 -1.89 -2.91
CA ARG A 195 3.93 -2.84 -4.01
C ARG A 195 2.55 -3.14 -4.58
N VAL A 196 2.50 -3.66 -5.80
CA VAL A 196 1.26 -4.14 -6.41
C VAL A 196 1.51 -5.41 -7.22
N CYS A 197 0.54 -6.31 -7.19
CA CYS A 197 0.45 -7.49 -8.03
C CYS A 197 -0.99 -7.64 -8.52
N ARG A 198 -1.25 -8.47 -9.53
CA ARG A 198 -2.60 -8.68 -10.05
C ARG A 198 -2.93 -10.14 -10.35
N SER A 199 -4.21 -10.46 -10.35
CA SER A 199 -4.77 -11.77 -10.69
C SER A 199 -6.08 -11.60 -11.44
N ALA A 200 -6.42 -12.53 -12.33
CA ALA A 200 -7.76 -12.59 -12.93
C ALA A 200 -8.82 -13.13 -11.95
N ASN A 201 -8.39 -13.84 -10.89
CA ASN A 201 -9.27 -14.37 -9.85
C ASN A 201 -8.97 -13.70 -8.49
N ILE A 202 -10.02 -13.47 -7.72
CA ILE A 202 -9.95 -12.82 -6.39
C ILE A 202 -9.08 -13.58 -5.38
N ASP A 203 -8.97 -14.89 -5.50
CA ASP A 203 -8.18 -15.75 -4.62
C ASP A 203 -6.85 -16.21 -5.26
N GLY A 204 -6.43 -15.52 -6.31
CA GLY A 204 -5.15 -15.70 -6.98
C GLY A 204 -5.12 -16.76 -8.09
N PRO A 205 -3.92 -17.16 -8.54
CA PRO A 205 -2.61 -16.68 -8.09
C PRO A 205 -2.34 -15.23 -8.52
N TYR A 206 -1.77 -14.44 -7.62
CA TYR A 206 -1.32 -13.08 -7.91
C TYR A 206 0.13 -13.06 -8.39
N VAL A 207 0.38 -12.29 -9.44
CA VAL A 207 1.73 -12.07 -10.00
C VAL A 207 2.00 -10.58 -10.21
N ASP A 208 3.27 -10.21 -10.15
CA ASP A 208 3.75 -8.84 -10.32
C ASP A 208 4.02 -8.50 -11.81
N ILE A 209 4.52 -7.30 -12.11
CA ILE A 209 4.79 -6.86 -13.50
C ILE A 209 5.82 -7.72 -14.25
N ASP A 210 6.74 -8.34 -13.51
CA ASP A 210 7.80 -9.20 -14.05
C ASP A 210 7.38 -10.70 -14.04
N GLY A 211 6.15 -11.00 -13.61
CA GLY A 211 5.62 -12.36 -13.50
C GLY A 211 6.02 -13.09 -12.22
N ASN A 212 6.60 -12.40 -11.23
CA ASN A 212 6.93 -12.99 -9.95
C ASN A 212 5.66 -13.30 -9.15
N SER A 213 5.62 -14.48 -8.56
CA SER A 213 4.55 -14.90 -7.66
C SER A 213 4.50 -14.04 -6.39
N ALA A 214 3.29 -13.58 -6.02
CA ALA A 214 3.01 -12.98 -4.71
C ALA A 214 3.16 -13.97 -3.54
N MET A 215 3.36 -15.26 -3.84
CA MET A 215 3.64 -16.31 -2.89
C MET A 215 5.10 -16.74 -3.02
N GLY A 216 5.96 -16.36 -2.07
CA GLY A 216 7.34 -16.83 -2.05
C GLY A 216 8.33 -15.79 -1.53
N ASN A 217 9.61 -15.95 -1.90
CA ASN A 217 10.70 -15.08 -1.46
C ASN A 217 10.98 -13.91 -2.42
N SER A 218 10.28 -13.81 -3.54
CA SER A 218 10.49 -12.74 -4.52
C SER A 218 10.03 -11.39 -3.97
N GLU A 219 10.79 -10.34 -4.28
CA GLU A 219 10.30 -8.97 -4.14
C GLU A 219 9.29 -8.70 -5.27
N LEU A 220 8.15 -8.09 -4.94
CA LEU A 220 7.16 -7.72 -5.93
C LEU A 220 7.46 -6.37 -6.56
N TYR A 221 7.21 -6.24 -7.85
CA TYR A 221 7.30 -5.00 -8.62
C TYR A 221 5.99 -4.71 -9.35
N PRO A 222 5.65 -3.43 -9.58
CA PRO A 222 6.45 -2.24 -9.32
C PRO A 222 6.45 -1.78 -7.85
N ILE A 223 7.40 -0.91 -7.53
CA ILE A 223 7.41 -0.10 -6.31
C ILE A 223 6.69 1.19 -6.63
N LEU A 224 5.51 1.43 -6.07
CA LEU A 224 4.71 2.61 -6.42
C LEU A 224 5.12 3.85 -5.64
N THR A 225 5.47 3.66 -4.37
CA THR A 225 5.95 4.71 -3.47
C THR A 225 7.07 4.15 -2.60
N ALA A 226 8.03 4.99 -2.25
CA ALA A 226 9.08 4.70 -1.29
C ALA A 226 9.59 6.02 -0.69
N PRO A 227 10.41 5.99 0.36
CA PRO A 227 11.04 7.19 0.91
C PRO A 227 11.76 8.02 -0.15
N TYR A 228 11.46 9.32 -0.22
CA TYR A 228 11.98 10.21 -1.25
C TYR A 228 12.16 11.64 -0.74
N LYS A 229 12.92 12.43 -1.49
CA LYS A 229 13.17 13.86 -1.23
C LYS A 229 13.47 14.60 -2.55
N PHE A 230 12.52 15.41 -3.00
CA PHE A 230 12.79 16.49 -3.95
C PHE A 230 13.52 17.65 -3.25
N ASN A 231 14.19 18.48 -4.03
CA ASN A 231 14.90 19.65 -3.56
C ASN A 231 13.97 20.63 -2.85
N ASN A 232 14.52 21.44 -1.93
CA ASN A 232 13.76 22.44 -1.15
C ASN A 232 12.64 21.88 -0.25
N SER A 233 12.61 20.57 -0.02
CA SER A 233 11.71 19.92 0.94
C SER A 233 12.49 19.04 1.92
N TYR A 234 11.84 18.70 3.04
CA TYR A 234 12.35 17.66 3.94
C TYR A 234 12.17 16.26 3.33
N GLY A 235 11.30 16.13 2.33
CA GLY A 235 10.87 14.86 1.77
C GLY A 235 9.98 14.06 2.72
N TRP A 236 9.71 12.82 2.34
CA TRP A 236 8.75 11.96 3.03
C TRP A 236 9.31 10.54 3.20
N VAL A 237 8.92 9.90 4.30
CA VAL A 237 9.21 8.51 4.64
C VAL A 237 7.93 7.81 5.09
N GLY A 238 7.94 6.49 5.28
CA GLY A 238 6.78 5.79 5.84
C GLY A 238 5.51 5.90 4.96
N ILE A 239 5.65 5.77 3.63
CA ILE A 239 4.59 6.05 2.64
C ILE A 239 4.02 4.75 2.07
N SER A 240 3.00 4.20 2.71
CA SER A 240 2.23 3.03 2.22
C SER A 240 0.96 2.86 3.07
N HIS A 241 0.41 1.64 3.17
CA HIS A 241 -0.91 1.34 3.76
C HIS A 241 -1.98 2.15 3.03
N CYS A 242 -2.11 1.90 1.73
CA CYS A 242 -2.90 2.74 0.88
C CYS A 242 -4.38 2.37 0.88
N GLY A 243 -5.22 3.35 0.57
CA GLY A 243 -6.53 3.14 -0.06
C GLY A 243 -6.43 3.52 -1.53
N ILE A 244 -7.13 2.79 -2.39
CA ILE A 244 -7.18 3.05 -3.83
C ILE A 244 -8.63 3.24 -4.24
N PHE A 245 -8.95 4.36 -4.88
CA PHE A 245 -10.31 4.68 -5.30
C PHE A 245 -10.29 5.47 -6.61
N ASP A 246 -11.42 5.48 -7.31
CA ASP A 246 -11.67 6.34 -8.46
C ASP A 246 -12.88 7.24 -8.21
N ASP A 247 -13.07 8.22 -9.09
CA ASP A 247 -14.21 9.15 -9.06
C ASP A 247 -15.41 8.73 -9.92
N GLY A 248 -15.41 7.50 -10.46
CA GLY A 248 -16.42 6.99 -11.38
C GLY A 248 -16.16 7.32 -12.85
N GLU A 249 -15.15 8.14 -13.14
CA GLU A 249 -14.75 8.55 -14.49
C GLU A 249 -13.40 7.95 -14.92
N ASP A 250 -12.94 6.90 -14.23
CA ASP A 250 -11.62 6.25 -14.41
C ASP A 250 -10.43 7.18 -14.08
N ASN A 251 -10.64 8.23 -13.26
CA ASN A 251 -9.54 8.94 -12.62
C ASN A 251 -9.25 8.28 -11.26
N TRP A 252 -8.06 7.71 -11.13
CA TRP A 252 -7.68 6.93 -9.96
C TRP A 252 -6.80 7.72 -8.99
N TYR A 253 -6.97 7.41 -7.72
CA TYR A 253 -6.29 8.08 -6.62
C TYR A 253 -5.67 7.06 -5.67
N TYR A 254 -4.49 7.42 -5.19
CA TYR A 254 -3.75 6.74 -4.16
C TYR A 254 -3.83 7.58 -2.89
N ALA A 255 -4.50 7.08 -1.84
CA ALA A 255 -4.50 7.68 -0.52
C ALA A 255 -3.58 6.91 0.41
N SER A 256 -2.76 7.58 1.19
CA SER A 256 -1.92 6.91 2.19
C SER A 256 -1.51 7.86 3.31
N GLN A 257 -0.92 7.32 4.37
CA GLN A 257 -0.09 8.12 5.25
C GLN A 257 1.23 8.50 4.57
N GLY A 258 1.86 9.58 5.04
CA GLY A 258 3.26 9.90 4.86
C GLY A 258 3.80 10.54 6.13
N ARG A 259 4.99 10.12 6.56
CA ARG A 259 5.66 10.63 7.75
C ARG A 259 6.73 11.63 7.38
N PHE A 260 6.95 12.59 8.27
CA PHE A 260 8.18 13.36 8.21
C PHE A 260 9.39 12.47 8.55
N PRO A 261 10.58 12.77 7.99
CA PRO A 261 11.84 12.32 8.57
C PRO A 261 11.96 12.77 10.04
N VAL A 262 12.85 12.15 10.79
CA VAL A 262 13.18 12.62 12.15
C VAL A 262 13.81 14.02 12.11
N ASN A 263 13.64 14.80 13.17
CA ASN A 263 14.20 16.15 13.35
C ASN A 263 13.74 17.23 12.36
N VAL A 264 12.64 17.03 11.62
CA VAL A 264 12.05 18.09 10.79
C VAL A 264 11.64 19.29 11.65
N GLY A 265 12.06 20.49 11.23
CA GLY A 265 11.76 21.74 11.95
C GLY A 265 12.31 21.81 13.38
N GLY A 266 13.33 21.00 13.72
CA GLY A 266 13.87 20.90 15.08
C GLY A 266 13.05 20.03 16.04
N ASN A 267 12.02 19.32 15.55
CA ASN A 267 11.23 18.39 16.34
C ASN A 267 11.78 16.96 16.22
N GLU A 268 12.37 16.43 17.29
CA GLU A 268 12.93 15.07 17.34
C GLU A 268 11.89 13.96 17.11
N TYR A 269 10.62 14.21 17.40
CA TYR A 269 9.51 13.27 17.23
C TYR A 269 8.71 13.50 15.95
N SER A 270 9.20 14.32 15.02
CA SER A 270 8.49 14.62 13.76
C SER A 270 8.07 13.39 12.96
N ASN A 271 8.81 12.27 13.03
CA ASN A 271 8.43 11.01 12.38
C ASN A 271 7.14 10.37 12.94
N ALA A 272 6.73 10.70 14.16
CA ALA A 272 5.45 10.27 14.71
C ALA A 272 4.26 10.99 14.08
N ILE A 273 4.47 12.12 13.40
CA ILE A 273 3.44 12.87 12.69
C ILE A 273 3.15 12.16 11.36
N MET A 274 1.94 11.62 11.25
CA MET A 274 1.43 10.98 10.04
C MET A 274 0.50 11.96 9.33
N MET A 275 0.85 12.32 8.10
CA MET A 275 0.07 13.21 7.25
C MET A 275 -0.71 12.39 6.22
N GLY A 276 -1.99 12.70 6.04
CA GLY A 276 -2.78 12.12 4.95
C GLY A 276 -2.33 12.68 3.60
N HIS A 277 -1.96 11.80 2.68
CA HIS A 277 -1.63 12.11 1.30
C HIS A 277 -2.69 11.54 0.38
N VAL A 278 -3.03 12.30 -0.65
CA VAL A 278 -3.75 11.81 -1.85
C VAL A 278 -2.84 12.11 -3.03
N ARG A 279 -2.76 11.19 -4.00
CA ARG A 279 -1.97 11.32 -5.23
C ARG A 279 -2.78 10.78 -6.39
N SER A 280 -2.54 11.31 -7.59
CA SER A 280 -3.13 10.75 -8.81
C SER A 280 -2.47 9.42 -9.15
N ILE A 281 -3.18 8.53 -9.82
CA ILE A 281 -2.65 7.32 -10.45
C ILE A 281 -2.86 7.45 -11.96
N ARG A 282 -1.78 7.31 -12.74
CA ARG A 282 -1.87 7.00 -14.17
C ARG A 282 -1.75 5.49 -14.37
N TRP A 283 -2.29 4.97 -15.46
CA TRP A 283 -2.16 3.56 -15.82
C TRP A 283 -1.34 3.43 -17.09
N ASP A 284 -0.38 2.53 -17.10
CA ASP A 284 0.42 2.26 -18.29
C ASP A 284 -0.38 1.45 -19.35
N ALA A 285 0.19 1.33 -20.54
CA ALA A 285 -0.45 0.62 -21.65
C ALA A 285 -0.67 -0.89 -21.39
N ASN A 286 0.04 -1.46 -20.40
CA ASN A 286 -0.08 -2.86 -19.98
C ASN A 286 -1.02 -3.03 -18.78
N GLY A 287 -1.63 -1.93 -18.31
CA GLY A 287 -2.57 -1.89 -17.19
C GLY A 287 -1.90 -1.90 -15.82
N TRP A 288 -0.66 -1.43 -15.66
CA TRP A 288 -0.02 -1.27 -14.35
C TRP A 288 -0.13 0.17 -13.84
N PRO A 289 -0.35 0.37 -12.53
CA PRO A 289 -0.54 1.70 -11.97
C PRO A 289 0.80 2.42 -11.74
N LEU A 290 0.78 3.73 -11.95
CA LEU A 290 1.85 4.68 -11.70
C LEU A 290 1.32 5.74 -10.74
N VAL A 291 1.74 5.69 -9.47
CA VAL A 291 1.43 6.76 -8.52
C VAL A 291 2.26 7.99 -8.88
N MET A 292 1.58 9.13 -9.02
CA MET A 292 2.21 10.37 -9.48
C MET A 292 3.04 11.05 -8.35
N PRO A 293 4.12 11.78 -8.72
CA PRO A 293 5.16 12.20 -7.78
C PRO A 293 4.75 13.24 -6.75
N GLU A 294 3.73 14.03 -7.01
CA GLU A 294 3.27 15.08 -6.09
C GLU A 294 1.92 14.72 -5.46
N ARG A 295 1.64 15.39 -4.34
CA ARG A 295 0.34 15.25 -3.68
C ARG A 295 -0.70 15.98 -4.50
N TYR A 296 -1.88 15.36 -4.63
CA TYR A 296 -3.00 15.87 -5.37
C TYR A 296 -3.40 17.27 -4.87
N GLY A 297 -3.53 18.19 -5.82
CA GLY A 297 -3.99 19.56 -5.55
C GLY A 297 -4.92 20.09 -6.64
N ALA A 298 -5.60 19.19 -7.36
CA ALA A 298 -6.58 19.51 -8.39
C ALA A 298 -6.09 20.51 -9.45
N VAL A 299 -4.84 20.38 -9.89
CA VAL A 299 -4.29 21.23 -10.96
C VAL A 299 -5.02 20.91 -12.28
N PRO A 300 -5.49 21.93 -13.03
CA PRO A 300 -6.09 21.70 -14.34
C PRO A 300 -5.13 20.97 -15.29
N GLN A 301 -5.62 19.88 -15.90
CA GLN A 301 -4.85 19.06 -16.83
C GLN A 301 -4.88 19.64 -18.25
N VAL A 302 -4.42 20.88 -18.42
CA VAL A 302 -4.19 21.46 -19.75
C VAL A 302 -3.11 20.62 -20.45
N PRO A 303 -3.29 20.20 -21.73
CA PRO A 303 -2.29 19.42 -22.45
C PRO A 303 -0.89 20.05 -22.35
N ILE A 304 0.11 19.21 -22.12
CA ILE A 304 1.51 19.59 -22.11
C ILE A 304 1.98 19.66 -23.54
N THR A 305 2.73 20.71 -23.87
CA THR A 305 3.37 20.88 -25.17
C THR A 305 4.82 20.40 -25.12
N GLU A 306 5.35 19.98 -26.26
CA GLU A 306 6.75 19.52 -26.35
C GLU A 306 7.77 20.59 -25.89
N ALA A 307 7.48 21.86 -26.14
CA ALA A 307 8.32 22.96 -25.73
C ALA A 307 8.46 23.07 -24.19
N GLU A 308 7.43 22.69 -23.43
CA GLU A 308 7.45 22.71 -21.96
C GLU A 308 8.28 21.57 -21.36
N ILE A 309 8.58 20.52 -22.14
CA ILE A 309 9.41 19.40 -21.68
C ILE A 309 10.87 19.83 -21.55
N ALA A 310 11.33 20.68 -22.47
CA ALA A 310 12.71 21.10 -22.59
C ALA A 310 13.25 21.79 -21.33
N GLY A 311 14.50 21.53 -20.96
CA GLY A 311 15.17 22.07 -19.78
C GLY A 311 15.32 21.06 -18.65
N ASP A 312 15.52 21.56 -17.43
CA ASP A 312 15.90 20.74 -16.29
C ASP A 312 14.72 20.13 -15.54
N TRP A 313 14.96 18.94 -15.00
CA TRP A 313 14.05 18.16 -14.19
C TRP A 313 14.80 17.59 -13.00
N GLU A 314 14.13 17.54 -11.86
CA GLU A 314 14.48 16.60 -10.81
C GLU A 314 14.06 15.20 -11.26
N HIS A 315 14.96 14.23 -11.18
CA HIS A 315 14.72 12.83 -11.52
C HIS A 315 15.19 11.93 -10.39
N LEU A 316 14.35 10.98 -9.98
CA LEU A 316 14.72 9.99 -8.97
C LEU A 316 14.21 8.60 -9.34
N ALA A 317 14.88 7.58 -8.79
CA ALA A 317 14.50 6.18 -8.95
C ALA A 317 14.13 5.58 -7.58
N LEU A 318 12.86 5.23 -7.42
CA LEU A 318 12.37 4.42 -6.32
C LEU A 318 12.85 2.97 -6.52
N THR A 319 13.47 2.42 -5.48
CA THR A 319 14.11 1.08 -5.49
C THR A 319 13.81 0.36 -4.17
N THR A 320 14.17 -0.91 -4.06
CA THR A 320 13.99 -1.72 -2.84
C THR A 320 14.87 -1.28 -1.67
N ASN A 321 15.85 -0.39 -1.90
CA ASN A 321 16.62 0.23 -0.82
C ASN A 321 15.81 1.39 -0.22
N THR A 322 14.96 1.06 0.75
CA THR A 322 13.98 1.97 1.36
C THR A 322 14.41 2.48 2.74
N GLY A 323 15.55 2.05 3.28
CA GLY A 323 16.06 2.54 4.57
C GLY A 323 16.45 4.02 4.56
N ASN A 324 16.56 4.64 3.38
CA ASN A 324 16.89 6.06 3.21
C ASN A 324 16.01 6.69 2.13
N GLN A 325 15.81 8.01 2.23
CA GLN A 325 15.15 8.79 1.19
C GLN A 325 15.95 8.77 -0.11
N LYS A 326 15.28 8.55 -1.24
CA LYS A 326 15.84 8.77 -2.57
C LYS A 326 15.83 10.25 -2.90
N THR A 327 17.01 10.80 -3.16
CA THR A 327 17.19 12.18 -3.63
C THR A 327 17.16 12.22 -5.15
N SER A 328 16.76 13.37 -5.69
CA SER A 328 16.81 13.63 -7.12
C SER A 328 18.22 13.93 -7.62
N GLU A 329 18.42 13.66 -8.91
CA GLU A 329 19.48 14.24 -9.73
C GLU A 329 18.85 15.15 -10.81
N THR A 330 19.67 15.94 -11.49
CA THR A 330 19.22 16.78 -12.62
C THR A 330 19.24 16.00 -13.92
N MET A 331 18.09 15.93 -14.58
CA MET A 331 17.92 15.43 -15.94
C MET A 331 17.55 16.60 -16.86
N THR A 332 18.28 16.76 -17.97
CA THR A 332 18.08 17.90 -18.90
C THR A 332 17.62 17.39 -20.25
N TYR A 333 16.45 17.85 -20.70
CA TYR A 333 15.88 17.52 -22.02
C TYR A 333 16.17 18.65 -23.01
N ASP A 334 16.91 18.36 -24.07
CA ASP A 334 17.22 19.32 -25.13
C ASP A 334 16.23 19.17 -26.29
N LEU A 335 15.51 20.26 -26.60
CA LEU A 335 14.51 20.29 -27.67
C LEU A 335 15.15 20.23 -29.07
N SER A 336 16.27 20.92 -29.26
CA SER A 336 16.89 21.05 -30.59
C SER A 336 17.45 19.74 -31.14
N THR A 337 17.91 18.88 -30.24
CA THR A 337 18.54 17.60 -30.57
C THR A 337 17.68 16.40 -30.21
N HIS A 338 16.57 16.60 -29.50
CA HIS A 338 15.77 15.55 -28.86
C HIS A 338 16.62 14.56 -28.06
N LYS A 339 17.64 15.08 -27.37
CA LYS A 339 18.55 14.31 -26.51
C LYS A 339 18.42 14.72 -25.05
N ILE A 340 18.70 13.76 -24.19
CA ILE A 340 18.93 14.01 -22.77
C ILE A 340 20.41 14.34 -22.59
N THR A 341 20.72 15.51 -22.04
CA THR A 341 22.10 16.04 -21.97
C THR A 341 22.74 15.91 -20.58
N SER A 342 21.94 15.62 -19.55
CA SER A 342 22.39 15.41 -18.16
C SER A 342 21.62 14.27 -17.48
N GLY A 343 22.19 13.73 -16.39
CA GLY A 343 21.62 12.70 -15.52
C GLY A 343 21.75 11.26 -16.06
N SER A 344 21.07 10.31 -15.41
CA SER A 344 21.22 8.86 -15.63
C SER A 344 20.95 8.38 -17.05
N TRP A 345 20.21 9.13 -17.86
CA TRP A 345 19.97 8.79 -19.28
C TRP A 345 20.67 9.73 -20.25
N LYS A 346 21.77 10.38 -19.83
CA LYS A 346 22.58 11.21 -20.72
C LYS A 346 22.92 10.48 -22.02
N SER A 347 22.72 11.16 -23.14
CA SER A 347 22.85 10.68 -24.53
C SER A 347 21.68 9.85 -25.07
N ALA A 348 20.69 9.49 -24.24
CA ALA A 348 19.46 8.91 -24.76
C ALA A 348 18.69 9.95 -25.59
N THR A 349 17.99 9.50 -26.62
CA THR A 349 17.02 10.34 -27.35
C THR A 349 15.65 10.20 -26.73
N TRP A 350 14.75 11.14 -27.02
CA TRP A 350 13.38 11.12 -26.53
C TRP A 350 12.39 11.58 -27.61
N THR A 351 11.18 11.04 -27.57
CA THR A 351 10.06 11.46 -28.42
C THR A 351 8.84 11.73 -27.56
N PHE A 352 8.09 12.79 -27.87
CA PHE A 352 6.86 13.14 -27.17
C PHE A 352 5.62 12.69 -27.96
N ASP A 353 4.67 12.07 -27.28
CA ASP A 353 3.34 11.75 -27.79
C ASP A 353 2.31 12.64 -27.10
N GLU A 354 1.74 13.58 -27.86
CA GLU A 354 0.75 14.53 -27.38
C GLU A 354 -0.59 13.86 -27.02
N ALA A 355 -0.98 12.80 -27.71
CA ALA A 355 -2.25 12.14 -27.46
C ALA A 355 -2.24 11.36 -26.14
N THR A 356 -1.13 10.67 -25.85
CA THR A 356 -0.99 9.90 -24.61
C THR A 356 -0.35 10.69 -23.48
N GLN A 357 0.16 11.90 -23.76
CA GLN A 357 0.93 12.72 -22.83
C GLN A 357 2.08 11.90 -22.24
N THR A 358 2.92 11.34 -23.13
CA THR A 358 4.05 10.49 -22.75
C THR A 358 5.34 10.88 -23.44
N ILE A 359 6.47 10.60 -22.80
CA ILE A 359 7.80 10.65 -23.41
C ILE A 359 8.32 9.22 -23.52
N THR A 360 8.75 8.80 -24.70
CA THR A 360 9.48 7.54 -24.88
C THR A 360 10.96 7.83 -25.04
N THR A 361 11.80 7.25 -24.18
CA THR A 361 13.26 7.34 -24.30
C THR A 361 13.83 6.23 -25.18
N SER A 362 14.99 6.44 -25.79
CA SER A 362 15.71 5.38 -26.52
C SER A 362 16.21 4.25 -25.62
N THR A 363 16.11 4.40 -24.30
CA THR A 363 16.36 3.32 -23.32
C THR A 363 15.13 2.44 -23.08
N GLY A 364 14.00 2.72 -23.76
CA GLY A 364 12.77 1.95 -23.68
C GLY A 364 11.88 2.30 -22.50
N VAL A 365 12.15 3.42 -21.80
CA VAL A 365 11.33 3.88 -20.67
C VAL A 365 10.25 4.83 -21.19
N VAL A 366 9.00 4.58 -20.83
CA VAL A 366 7.85 5.43 -21.17
C VAL A 366 7.45 6.24 -19.94
N LEU A 367 7.59 7.57 -20.03
CA LEU A 367 7.30 8.52 -18.97
C LEU A 367 5.89 9.06 -19.15
N TYR A 368 5.02 8.81 -18.17
CA TYR A 368 3.65 9.29 -18.16
C TYR A 368 3.61 10.66 -17.49
N LEU A 369 3.36 11.71 -18.28
CA LEU A 369 3.39 13.10 -17.82
C LEU A 369 2.05 13.53 -17.17
N GLN A 370 2.10 14.46 -16.22
CA GLN A 370 0.91 15.09 -15.67
C GLN A 370 1.24 16.49 -15.13
N ARG A 371 0.25 17.37 -15.02
CA ARG A 371 0.41 18.62 -14.26
C ARG A 371 0.03 18.40 -12.80
N GLU A 372 0.90 18.77 -11.88
CA GLU A 372 0.64 18.67 -10.43
C GLU A 372 1.10 19.93 -9.70
N VAL A 373 0.77 20.03 -8.41
CA VAL A 373 1.24 21.14 -7.57
C VAL A 373 2.71 20.92 -7.24
N ASP A 374 3.53 21.95 -7.42
CA ASP A 374 4.87 22.00 -6.85
C ASP A 374 4.77 22.38 -5.38
N TRP A 375 4.91 21.38 -4.50
CA TRP A 375 4.78 21.59 -3.06
C TRP A 375 6.05 22.18 -2.44
N GLU A 376 7.16 22.15 -3.18
CA GLU A 376 8.49 22.60 -2.79
C GLU A 376 8.72 24.09 -3.06
N THR A 377 7.85 24.75 -3.84
CA THR A 377 7.98 26.19 -4.14
C THR A 377 7.21 27.07 -3.16
N THR A 378 7.71 28.28 -2.94
CA THR A 378 7.04 29.33 -2.16
C THR A 378 7.01 30.64 -2.95
N PRO A 379 5.83 31.14 -3.37
CA PRO A 379 4.51 30.51 -3.24
C PRO A 379 4.38 29.21 -4.05
N ARG A 380 3.44 28.34 -3.65
CA ARG A 380 3.15 27.11 -4.39
C ARG A 380 2.59 27.45 -5.77
N THR A 381 3.03 26.72 -6.79
CA THR A 381 2.56 26.84 -8.16
C THR A 381 2.36 25.45 -8.78
N HIS A 382 1.91 25.38 -10.01
CA HIS A 382 1.85 24.11 -10.75
C HIS A 382 3.21 23.80 -11.40
N THR A 383 3.45 22.52 -11.67
CA THR A 383 4.61 22.02 -12.42
C THR A 383 4.19 20.83 -13.27
N ILE A 384 5.10 20.34 -14.11
CA ILE A 384 4.93 19.10 -14.84
C ILE A 384 5.71 18.02 -14.11
N VAL A 385 5.10 16.86 -13.97
CA VAL A 385 5.71 15.67 -13.37
C VAL A 385 5.66 14.50 -14.34
N TYR A 386 6.45 13.46 -14.11
CA TYR A 386 6.24 12.15 -14.72
C TYR A 386 6.44 11.01 -13.74
N ALA A 387 5.80 9.89 -14.05
CA ALA A 387 6.09 8.59 -13.45
C ALA A 387 6.35 7.55 -14.55
N ALA A 388 7.21 6.56 -14.28
CA ALA A 388 7.50 5.50 -15.23
C ALA A 388 7.96 4.21 -14.54
N HIS A 389 7.60 3.06 -15.12
CA HIS A 389 8.22 1.79 -14.76
C HIS A 389 9.57 1.64 -15.46
N GLY A 390 10.56 1.12 -14.73
CA GLY A 390 11.80 0.61 -15.26
C GLY A 390 12.10 -0.78 -14.69
N THR A 391 13.19 -1.40 -15.12
CA THR A 391 13.60 -2.72 -14.60
C THR A 391 13.80 -2.65 -13.08
N GLN A 392 12.88 -3.26 -12.33
CA GLN A 392 12.89 -3.32 -10.86
C GLN A 392 12.92 -1.95 -10.15
N LYS A 393 12.37 -0.91 -10.78
CA LYS A 393 12.33 0.45 -10.24
C LYS A 393 11.16 1.24 -10.82
N THR A 394 10.79 2.29 -10.10
CA THR A 394 9.86 3.31 -10.61
C THR A 394 10.56 4.64 -10.61
N TYR A 395 10.51 5.34 -11.73
CA TYR A 395 11.07 6.67 -11.85
C TYR A 395 10.00 7.71 -11.58
N TRP A 396 10.38 8.74 -10.85
CA TRP A 396 9.63 9.97 -10.75
C TRP A 396 10.47 11.12 -11.28
N GLY A 397 9.80 12.12 -11.85
CA GLY A 397 10.44 13.39 -12.11
C GLY A 397 9.50 14.56 -11.97
N LYS A 398 10.11 15.72 -11.74
CA LYS A 398 9.43 17.00 -11.58
C LYS A 398 10.21 18.08 -12.32
N LYS A 399 9.50 18.89 -13.10
CA LYS A 399 10.08 19.97 -13.89
C LYS A 399 10.61 21.06 -12.95
N ILE A 400 11.82 21.53 -13.21
CA ILE A 400 12.40 22.67 -12.51
C ILE A 400 12.01 23.95 -13.26
N HIS A 401 11.52 24.95 -12.52
CA HIS A 401 11.17 26.28 -13.02
C HIS A 401 12.37 27.21 -13.13
#